data_AF-A0A538QAK8-F1
#
_entry.id   AF-A0A538QAK8-F1
#
_cell.length_a   1.000
_cell.length_b   1.000
_cell.length_c   1.000
_cell.angle_alpha   90.00
_cell.angle_beta   90.00
_cell.angle_gamma   90.00
#
_symmetry.space_group_name_H-M   'P 1'
#
loop_
_entity.id
_entity.type
_entity.pdbx_description
1 polymer ?
#
loop_
_entity_poly.entity_id
_entity_poly.type
_entity_poly.pdbx_seq_one_letter_code
_entity_poly.pdbx_strand_id
1 'polypeptide(L)'
;MCSFPTCGGWYLGRLNASATQCHDGTWATECYTPVLDWSSANLSVSQQNRMLDACYQYAGATGVFVIVRGRFARTNSTTPQPLLGKFIITEAWLAEGDAASAGNFVRVKDNGVRCFAAPCPSLTETTLNGSASTDISGLDFTPAAMTADQITTCTQETFTTDGLLVAGDRYSFVVNGTSAIGRTVTNGFYRLTN
;
A
#
# COMPACT_ATOMS: atom_id res chain seq x y z
N MET A 1 -34.41 -7.50 -6.03
CA MET A 1 -33.07 -8.05 -6.26
C MET A 1 -32.23 -6.93 -6.84
N CYS A 2 -31.17 -6.52 -6.18
CA CYS A 2 -30.29 -5.47 -6.68
C CYS A 2 -29.17 -6.14 -7.50
N SER A 3 -28.98 -5.70 -8.75
CA SER A 3 -27.93 -6.22 -9.64
C SER A 3 -26.63 -5.48 -9.38
N PHE A 4 -25.55 -6.22 -9.18
CA PHE A 4 -24.20 -5.68 -9.15
C PHE A 4 -23.92 -4.88 -10.45
N PRO A 5 -23.31 -3.67 -10.41
CA PRO A 5 -22.64 -2.99 -9.29
C PRO A 5 -23.51 -2.02 -8.47
N THR A 6 -24.83 -1.96 -8.67
CA THR A 6 -25.69 -0.95 -8.03
C THR A 6 -25.90 -1.11 -6.51
N CYS A 7 -25.40 -2.20 -5.92
CA CYS A 7 -25.58 -2.51 -4.49
C CYS A 7 -24.35 -2.18 -3.63
N GLY A 8 -23.32 -1.56 -4.23
CA GLY A 8 -22.06 -1.23 -3.56
C GLY A 8 -21.18 -2.44 -3.26
N GLY A 9 -20.15 -2.19 -2.45
CA GLY A 9 -19.10 -3.15 -2.07
C GLY A 9 -17.74 -2.78 -2.62
N TRP A 10 -16.76 -3.67 -2.42
CA TRP A 10 -15.35 -3.39 -2.64
C TRP A 10 -14.69 -4.57 -3.35
N TYR A 11 -13.77 -4.26 -4.25
CA TYR A 11 -12.87 -5.24 -4.85
C TYR A 11 -11.47 -5.03 -4.28
N LEU A 12 -10.86 -6.12 -3.82
CA LEU A 12 -9.50 -6.09 -3.30
C LEU A 12 -8.62 -7.02 -4.13
N GLY A 13 -7.51 -6.46 -4.61
CA GLY A 13 -6.44 -7.19 -5.28
C GLY A 13 -5.21 -7.30 -4.37
N ARG A 14 -4.56 -8.47 -4.39
CA ARG A 14 -3.30 -8.70 -3.69
C ARG A 14 -2.16 -8.00 -4.43
N LEU A 15 -1.52 -7.03 -3.77
CA LEU A 15 -0.35 -6.34 -4.32
C LEU A 15 0.79 -7.32 -4.64
N ASN A 16 1.53 -7.04 -5.72
CA ASN A 16 2.64 -7.85 -6.25
C ASN A 16 2.27 -9.29 -6.64
N ALA A 17 0.99 -9.56 -6.88
CA ALA A 17 0.53 -10.88 -7.32
C ALA A 17 -0.53 -10.73 -8.43
N SER A 18 -0.60 -11.71 -9.32
CA SER A 18 -1.65 -11.78 -10.35
C SER A 18 -2.97 -12.34 -9.83
N ALA A 19 -2.97 -12.94 -8.64
CA ALA A 19 -4.13 -13.57 -8.05
C ALA A 19 -4.25 -13.31 -6.54
N THR A 20 -5.49 -13.23 -6.10
CA THR A 20 -5.96 -12.98 -4.74
C THR A 20 -6.80 -14.17 -4.32
N GLN A 21 -6.56 -14.69 -3.11
CA GLN A 21 -7.39 -15.74 -2.54
C GLN A 21 -8.63 -15.12 -1.86
N CYS A 22 -9.82 -15.49 -2.30
CA CYS A 22 -11.08 -14.97 -1.80
C CYS A 22 -11.54 -15.68 -0.52
N HIS A 23 -12.62 -15.21 0.11
CA HIS A 23 -13.17 -15.76 1.36
C HIS A 23 -13.62 -17.22 1.27
N ASP A 24 -13.90 -17.70 0.06
CA ASP A 24 -14.31 -19.07 -0.22
C ASP A 24 -13.12 -20.00 -0.53
N GLY A 25 -11.91 -19.45 -0.64
CA GLY A 25 -10.68 -20.16 -0.96
C GLY A 25 -10.33 -20.21 -2.44
N THR A 26 -11.20 -19.68 -3.32
CA THR A 26 -10.93 -19.56 -4.76
C THR A 26 -9.87 -18.48 -5.04
N TRP A 27 -9.24 -18.57 -6.21
CA TRP A 27 -8.26 -17.59 -6.68
C TRP A 27 -8.84 -16.80 -7.86
N ALA A 28 -8.79 -15.48 -7.76
CA ALA A 28 -9.24 -14.54 -8.79
C ALA A 28 -8.29 -13.34 -8.85
N THR A 29 -8.34 -12.51 -9.90
CA THR A 29 -7.53 -11.29 -9.97
C THR A 29 -7.82 -10.37 -8.77
N GLU A 30 -9.09 -10.22 -8.46
CA GLU A 30 -9.61 -9.45 -7.32
C GLU A 30 -10.79 -10.18 -6.70
N CYS A 31 -11.03 -9.92 -5.41
CA CYS A 31 -12.09 -10.55 -4.65
C CYS A 31 -13.08 -9.50 -4.16
N TYR A 32 -14.36 -9.75 -4.41
CA TYR A 32 -15.45 -8.88 -3.96
C TYR A 32 -15.73 -9.11 -2.47
N THR A 33 -16.04 -8.02 -1.77
CA THR A 33 -16.66 -8.05 -0.44
C THR A 33 -17.67 -6.91 -0.27
N PRO A 34 -18.87 -7.18 0.29
CA PRO A 34 -19.81 -6.12 0.63
C PRO A 34 -19.44 -5.42 1.94
N VAL A 35 -18.54 -6.01 2.76
CA VAL A 35 -18.22 -5.53 4.11
C VAL A 35 -16.71 -5.36 4.30
N LEU A 36 -16.31 -4.15 4.67
CA LEU A 36 -15.01 -3.85 5.27
C LEU A 36 -15.18 -3.81 6.78
N ASP A 37 -14.50 -4.70 7.48
CA ASP A 37 -14.55 -4.81 8.93
C ASP A 37 -13.32 -4.14 9.55
N TRP A 38 -13.56 -2.98 10.16
CA TRP A 38 -12.54 -2.12 10.76
C TRP A 38 -12.28 -2.41 12.24
N SER A 39 -12.95 -3.41 12.82
CA SER A 39 -12.88 -3.69 14.26
C SER A 39 -11.45 -4.00 14.77
N SER A 40 -10.57 -4.46 13.88
CA SER A 40 -9.17 -4.77 14.18
C SER A 40 -8.18 -3.71 13.70
N ALA A 41 -8.64 -2.62 13.08
CA ALA A 41 -7.76 -1.61 12.47
C ALA A 41 -7.28 -0.54 13.47
N ASN A 42 -7.95 -0.41 14.63
CA ASN A 42 -7.74 0.66 15.60
C ASN A 42 -7.76 2.06 14.96
N LEU A 43 -8.75 2.31 14.09
CA LEU A 43 -8.96 3.58 13.41
C LEU A 43 -10.24 4.24 13.89
N SER A 44 -10.20 5.55 14.11
CA SER A 44 -11.40 6.35 14.34
C SER A 44 -12.31 6.36 13.11
N VAL A 45 -13.59 6.67 13.31
CA VAL A 45 -14.57 6.75 12.21
C VAL A 45 -14.15 7.80 11.16
N SER A 46 -13.52 8.91 11.57
CA SER A 46 -13.00 9.92 10.63
C SER A 46 -11.87 9.38 9.75
N GLN A 47 -10.98 8.55 10.30
CA GLN A 47 -9.92 7.90 9.53
C GLN A 47 -10.46 6.84 8.58
N GLN A 48 -11.47 6.08 9.02
CA GLN A 48 -12.18 5.14 8.16
C GLN A 48 -12.84 5.88 6.99
N ASN A 49 -13.53 7.00 7.26
CA ASN A 49 -14.14 7.82 6.22
C ASN A 49 -13.09 8.38 5.25
N ARG A 50 -11.94 8.85 5.74
CA ARG A 50 -10.84 9.31 4.87
C ARG A 50 -10.37 8.23 3.88
N MET A 51 -10.33 6.97 4.31
CA MET A 51 -10.02 5.84 3.42
C MET A 51 -11.10 5.62 2.37
N LEU A 52 -12.37 5.64 2.78
CA LEU A 52 -13.50 5.42 1.88
C LEU A 52 -13.62 6.55 0.87
N ASP A 53 -13.44 7.80 1.30
CA ASP A 53 -13.44 8.99 0.47
C ASP A 53 -12.34 8.92 -0.59
N ALA A 54 -11.13 8.49 -0.22
CA ALA A 54 -10.05 8.25 -1.19
C ALA A 54 -10.44 7.18 -2.21
N CYS A 55 -11.02 6.06 -1.79
CA CYS A 55 -11.48 5.04 -2.74
C CYS A 55 -12.55 5.59 -3.71
N TYR A 56 -13.48 6.42 -3.24
CA TYR A 56 -14.51 7.03 -4.09
C TYR A 56 -13.93 8.11 -5.02
N GLN A 57 -13.01 8.93 -4.53
CA GLN A 57 -12.33 9.97 -5.29
C GLN A 57 -11.60 9.39 -6.50
N TYR A 58 -10.90 8.27 -6.32
CA TYR A 58 -10.15 7.59 -7.39
C TYR A 58 -10.91 6.41 -7.99
N ALA A 59 -12.24 6.35 -7.83
CA ALA A 59 -13.05 5.31 -8.43
C ALA A 59 -12.96 5.38 -9.97
N GLY A 60 -12.32 4.38 -10.58
CA GLY A 60 -12.07 4.32 -12.02
C GLY A 60 -10.75 4.95 -12.48
N ALA A 61 -9.94 5.50 -11.56
CA ALA A 61 -8.56 5.85 -11.87
C ALA A 61 -7.70 4.60 -12.02
N THR A 62 -6.68 4.67 -12.87
CA THR A 62 -5.66 3.63 -12.98
C THR A 62 -4.67 3.76 -11.83
N GLY A 63 -4.27 2.63 -11.24
CA GLY A 63 -3.30 2.57 -10.14
C GLY A 63 -3.94 2.34 -8.78
N VAL A 64 -3.11 2.23 -7.75
CA VAL A 64 -3.49 2.02 -6.36
C VAL A 64 -3.32 3.32 -5.58
N PHE A 65 -4.39 3.77 -4.93
CA PHE A 65 -4.39 4.97 -4.06
C PHE A 65 -4.63 4.64 -2.59
N VAL A 66 -5.13 3.43 -2.34
CA VAL A 66 -5.50 2.94 -1.02
C VAL A 66 -4.98 1.52 -0.86
N ILE A 67 -4.25 1.26 0.22
CA ILE A 67 -3.75 -0.06 0.57
C ILE A 67 -4.29 -0.45 1.94
N VAL A 68 -4.81 -1.67 2.05
CA VAL A 68 -5.21 -2.26 3.33
C VAL A 68 -4.44 -3.54 3.59
N ARG A 69 -4.07 -3.77 4.84
CA ARG A 69 -3.61 -5.08 5.32
C ARG A 69 -4.76 -5.76 6.04
N GLY A 70 -4.99 -7.02 5.72
CA GLY A 70 -6.08 -7.76 6.33
C GLY A 70 -6.21 -9.16 5.79
N ARG A 71 -7.39 -9.75 6.00
CA ARG A 71 -7.74 -11.06 5.47
C ARG A 71 -9.22 -11.14 5.13
N PHE A 72 -9.54 -11.94 4.13
CA PHE A 72 -10.90 -12.38 3.89
C PHE A 72 -11.37 -13.33 4.99
N ALA A 73 -12.64 -13.22 5.35
CA ALA A 73 -13.32 -14.12 6.26
C ALA A 73 -14.74 -14.39 5.75
N ARG A 74 -15.24 -15.59 6.04
CA ARG A 74 -16.66 -15.90 5.80
C ARG A 74 -17.51 -15.12 6.80
N THR A 75 -18.67 -14.66 6.34
CA THR A 75 -19.68 -14.07 7.21
C THR A 75 -20.49 -15.17 7.88
N ASN A 76 -21.06 -14.90 9.06
CA ASN A 76 -21.81 -15.93 9.79
C ASN A 76 -23.14 -16.25 9.09
N SER A 77 -23.75 -17.39 9.42
CA SER A 77 -25.01 -17.84 8.81
C SER A 77 -26.21 -16.93 9.08
N THR A 78 -26.07 -15.92 9.97
CA THR A 78 -27.11 -14.96 10.34
C THR A 78 -27.08 -13.66 9.53
N THR A 79 -26.01 -13.41 8.76
CA THR A 79 -25.98 -12.27 7.82
C THR A 79 -26.79 -12.59 6.56
N PRO A 80 -27.52 -11.63 5.97
CA PRO A 80 -28.35 -11.87 4.77
C PRO A 80 -27.60 -12.43 3.55
N GLN A 81 -26.27 -12.30 3.51
CA GLN A 81 -25.40 -12.80 2.43
C GLN A 81 -24.13 -13.46 2.99
N PRO A 82 -24.22 -14.62 3.68
CA PRO A 82 -23.07 -15.33 4.29
C PRO A 82 -22.01 -15.75 3.25
N LEU A 83 -22.48 -15.92 2.01
CA LEU A 83 -21.71 -16.37 0.87
C LEU A 83 -20.82 -15.29 0.26
N LEU A 84 -20.99 -14.01 0.62
CA LEU A 84 -20.23 -12.91 0.04
C LEU A 84 -19.02 -12.48 0.90
N GLY A 85 -18.88 -13.04 2.11
CA GLY A 85 -17.73 -12.80 2.97
C GLY A 85 -17.60 -11.37 3.49
N LYS A 86 -16.50 -11.12 4.21
CA LYS A 86 -16.04 -9.80 4.66
C LYS A 86 -14.51 -9.72 4.57
N PHE A 87 -13.97 -8.51 4.52
CA PHE A 87 -12.53 -8.29 4.66
C PHE A 87 -12.22 -7.59 5.98
N ILE A 88 -11.45 -8.26 6.85
CA ILE A 88 -11.06 -7.74 8.17
C ILE A 88 -9.78 -6.94 8.00
N ILE A 89 -9.86 -5.64 8.22
CA ILE A 89 -8.76 -4.68 8.09
C ILE A 89 -8.00 -4.58 9.42
N THR A 90 -6.67 -4.58 9.31
CA THR A 90 -5.72 -4.46 10.43
C THR A 90 -4.77 -3.28 10.25
N GLU A 91 -4.51 -2.86 9.00
CA GLU A 91 -3.77 -1.64 8.68
C GLU A 91 -4.39 -0.97 7.46
N ALA A 92 -4.29 0.35 7.41
CA ALA A 92 -4.80 1.18 6.34
C ALA A 92 -3.73 2.21 5.95
N TRP A 93 -3.54 2.37 4.66
CA TRP A 93 -2.46 3.17 4.09
C TRP A 93 -3.00 4.00 2.93
N LEU A 94 -2.73 5.30 2.96
CA LEU A 94 -3.22 6.25 1.97
C LEU A 94 -2.07 6.80 1.16
N ALA A 95 -2.28 6.92 -0.15
CA ALA A 95 -1.36 7.60 -1.04
C ALA A 95 -1.18 9.06 -0.58
N GLU A 96 0.07 9.52 -0.61
CA GLU A 96 0.42 10.92 -0.39
C GLU A 96 0.26 11.75 -1.67
N GLY A 97 0.46 11.13 -2.83
CA GLY A 97 0.36 11.77 -4.14
C GLY A 97 -0.85 11.31 -4.95
N ASP A 98 -1.17 12.09 -5.99
CA ASP A 98 -2.30 11.85 -6.90
C ASP A 98 -1.91 11.05 -8.16
N ALA A 99 -0.62 10.74 -8.31
CA ALA A 99 -0.13 9.98 -9.45
C ALA A 99 -0.55 8.50 -9.37
N ALA A 100 -0.86 7.91 -10.52
CA ALA A 100 -1.12 6.48 -10.63
C ALA A 100 0.11 5.69 -10.14
N SER A 101 -0.06 4.86 -9.12
CA SER A 101 1.02 4.01 -8.64
C SER A 101 1.29 2.85 -9.60
N ALA A 102 2.57 2.60 -9.85
CA ALA A 102 3.06 1.57 -10.76
C ALA A 102 4.36 0.96 -10.23
N GLY A 103 4.70 -0.24 -10.71
CA GLY A 103 5.87 -1.01 -10.28
C GLY A 103 5.58 -1.91 -9.07
N ASN A 104 6.64 -2.36 -8.42
CA ASN A 104 6.54 -3.19 -7.22
C ASN A 104 6.20 -2.37 -5.98
N PHE A 105 5.33 -2.92 -5.14
CA PHE A 105 4.97 -2.34 -3.85
C PHE A 105 5.88 -2.88 -2.75
N VAL A 106 6.56 -2.00 -2.03
CA VAL A 106 7.50 -2.36 -0.97
C VAL A 106 7.22 -1.55 0.29
N ARG A 107 7.63 -2.06 1.44
CA ARG A 107 7.80 -1.27 2.65
C ARG A 107 9.23 -0.78 2.71
N VAL A 108 9.46 0.50 2.99
CA VAL A 108 10.78 1.14 3.13
C VAL A 108 10.93 1.68 4.53
N LYS A 109 12.06 1.38 5.18
CA LYS A 109 12.40 1.85 6.52
C LYS A 109 13.86 2.27 6.62
N ASP A 110 14.14 3.29 7.42
CA ASP A 110 15.50 3.58 7.88
C ASP A 110 16.04 2.39 8.68
N ASN A 111 17.26 1.97 8.35
CA ASN A 111 17.94 0.85 9.00
C ASN A 111 18.99 1.29 10.03
N GLY A 112 19.04 2.59 10.33
CA GLY A 112 19.97 3.18 11.29
C GLY A 112 21.40 3.38 10.79
N VAL A 113 21.74 2.97 9.56
CA VAL A 113 23.06 3.24 8.99
C VAL A 113 23.22 4.75 8.79
N ARG A 114 24.32 5.28 9.31
CA ARG A 114 24.75 6.67 9.12
C ARG A 114 26.10 6.63 8.43
N CYS A 115 26.13 6.94 7.15
CA CYS A 115 27.32 6.89 6.32
C CYS A 115 28.16 8.17 6.48
N PHE A 116 29.48 8.04 6.36
CA PHE A 116 30.40 9.18 6.25
C PHE A 116 30.73 9.53 4.78
N ALA A 117 30.52 8.58 3.86
CA ALA A 117 30.71 8.75 2.42
C ALA A 117 29.67 7.93 1.64
N ALA A 118 29.25 8.45 0.48
CA ALA A 118 28.29 7.79 -0.41
C ALA A 118 28.93 6.63 -1.20
N PRO A 119 28.15 5.62 -1.62
CA PRO A 119 26.70 5.47 -1.43
C PRO A 119 26.30 5.02 -0.02
N CYS A 120 25.10 5.44 0.39
CA CYS A 120 24.61 5.30 1.75
C CYS A 120 23.39 4.39 1.81
N PRO A 121 23.55 3.06 1.93
CA PRO A 121 22.44 2.11 2.01
C PRO A 121 21.72 2.20 3.37
N SER A 122 21.15 3.37 3.69
CA SER A 122 20.51 3.68 4.97
C SER A 122 19.03 3.31 5.05
N LEU A 123 18.46 2.86 3.94
CA LEU A 123 17.08 2.39 3.88
C LEU A 123 17.08 0.91 3.54
N THR A 124 16.21 0.14 4.18
CA THR A 124 15.88 -1.24 3.79
C THR A 124 14.49 -1.25 3.18
N GLU A 125 14.36 -1.82 1.98
CA GLU A 125 13.08 -2.14 1.38
C GLU A 125 12.73 -3.62 1.52
N THR A 126 11.46 -3.93 1.76
CA THR A 126 10.91 -5.28 1.81
C THR A 126 9.67 -5.39 0.93
N THR A 127 9.66 -6.34 0.00
CA THR A 127 8.53 -6.54 -0.93
C THR A 127 7.26 -6.94 -0.20
N LEU A 128 6.17 -6.21 -0.44
CA LEU A 128 4.86 -6.56 0.12
C LEU A 128 4.39 -7.89 -0.43
N ASN A 129 3.78 -8.71 0.43
CA ASN A 129 3.30 -10.05 0.12
C ASN A 129 4.39 -11.03 -0.36
N GLY A 130 5.67 -10.73 -0.08
CA GLY A 130 6.83 -11.57 -0.34
C GLY A 130 7.89 -11.46 0.77
N SER A 131 9.07 -12.02 0.53
CA SER A 131 10.19 -12.04 1.49
C SER A 131 11.46 -11.33 1.03
N ALA A 132 11.49 -10.84 -0.22
CA ALA A 132 12.65 -10.17 -0.76
C ALA A 132 12.93 -8.85 -0.02
N SER A 133 14.17 -8.67 0.41
CA SER A 133 14.64 -7.48 1.12
C SER A 133 15.97 -7.02 0.56
N THR A 134 16.20 -5.71 0.51
CA THR A 134 17.43 -5.12 -0.03
C THR A 134 17.66 -3.75 0.57
N ASP A 135 18.92 -3.41 0.85
CA ASP A 135 19.25 -2.05 1.26
C ASP A 135 19.42 -1.15 0.05
N ILE A 136 18.83 0.03 0.11
CA ILE A 136 18.85 1.06 -0.94
C ILE A 136 19.42 2.35 -0.40
N SER A 137 20.01 3.12 -1.32
CA SER A 137 20.70 4.37 -1.02
C SER A 137 19.84 5.62 -1.16
N GLY A 138 18.58 5.47 -1.58
CA GLY A 138 17.66 6.59 -1.70
C GLY A 138 16.37 6.24 -2.42
N LEU A 139 15.45 7.19 -2.34
CA LEU A 139 14.16 7.21 -3.04
C LEU A 139 14.18 8.37 -4.04
N ASP A 140 13.79 8.10 -5.28
CA ASP A 140 13.62 9.09 -6.34
C ASP A 140 12.14 9.36 -6.58
N PHE A 141 11.65 10.50 -6.10
CA PHE A 141 10.25 10.93 -6.21
C PHE A 141 9.93 11.65 -7.51
N THR A 142 10.90 11.83 -8.42
CA THR A 142 10.69 12.51 -9.70
C THR A 142 9.51 11.92 -10.49
N PRO A 143 9.34 10.58 -10.60
CA PRO A 143 8.23 9.99 -11.35
C PRO A 143 6.84 10.23 -10.73
N ALA A 144 6.76 10.43 -9.41
CA ALA A 144 5.50 10.73 -8.72
C ALA A 144 5.05 12.19 -8.90
N ALA A 145 5.93 13.07 -9.39
CA ALA A 145 5.69 14.51 -9.50
C ALA A 145 5.19 15.14 -8.17
N MET A 146 5.65 14.62 -7.03
CA MET A 146 5.26 15.08 -5.70
C MET A 146 5.83 16.47 -5.39
N THR A 147 5.08 17.25 -4.61
CA THR A 147 5.54 18.52 -4.06
C THR A 147 6.63 18.29 -3.00
N ALA A 148 7.39 19.34 -2.67
CA ALA A 148 8.41 19.26 -1.61
C ALA A 148 7.82 18.83 -0.24
N ASP A 149 6.59 19.26 0.06
CA ASP A 149 5.90 18.89 1.30
C ASP A 149 5.53 17.40 1.30
N GLN A 150 4.98 16.89 0.20
CA GLN A 150 4.66 15.45 0.05
C GLN A 150 5.91 14.57 0.14
N ILE A 151 7.03 15.01 -0.47
CA ILE A 151 8.32 14.32 -0.37
C ILE A 151 8.80 14.33 1.08
N THR A 152 8.62 15.44 1.79
CA THR A 152 8.99 15.56 3.21
C THR A 152 8.16 14.60 4.07
N THR A 153 6.84 14.56 3.90
CA THR A 153 5.94 13.59 4.56
C THR A 153 6.42 12.16 4.31
N CYS A 154 6.58 11.77 3.04
CA CYS A 154 7.04 10.43 2.67
C CYS A 154 8.39 10.08 3.31
N THR A 155 9.34 11.02 3.26
CA THR A 155 10.69 10.81 3.81
C THR A 155 10.62 10.61 5.33
N GLN A 156 9.81 11.40 6.05
CA GLN A 156 9.62 11.25 7.49
C GLN A 156 9.01 9.89 7.86
N GLU A 157 8.06 9.39 7.07
CA GLU A 157 7.44 8.08 7.29
C GLU A 157 8.44 6.92 7.22
N THR A 158 9.55 7.05 6.49
CA THR A 158 10.61 6.02 6.49
C THR A 158 11.28 5.83 7.85
N PHE A 159 11.22 6.83 8.74
CA PHE A 159 11.80 6.79 10.08
C PHE A 159 10.81 6.30 11.14
N THR A 160 9.54 6.13 10.82
CA THR A 160 8.54 5.62 11.76
C THR A 160 8.69 4.12 11.98
N THR A 161 8.06 3.59 13.02
CA THR A 161 8.06 2.14 13.30
C THR A 161 7.44 1.35 12.15
N ASP A 162 6.50 1.96 11.43
CA ASP A 162 5.73 1.31 10.38
C ASP A 162 6.41 1.39 9.00
N GLY A 163 7.19 2.45 8.79
CA GLY A 163 7.83 2.76 7.53
C GLY A 163 6.87 3.36 6.51
N LEU A 164 7.40 3.69 5.35
CA LEU A 164 6.64 4.13 4.19
C LEU A 164 6.31 2.93 3.30
N LEU A 165 5.10 2.82 2.77
CA LEU A 165 4.89 1.95 1.60
C LEU A 165 5.18 2.73 0.32
N VAL A 166 5.84 2.10 -0.64
CA VAL A 166 6.25 2.72 -1.89
C VAL A 166 5.84 1.83 -3.05
N ALA A 167 5.27 2.43 -4.10
CA ALA A 167 5.20 1.84 -5.42
C ALA A 167 6.34 2.38 -6.29
N GLY A 168 6.99 1.51 -7.06
CA GLY A 168 7.97 1.89 -8.08
C GLY A 168 8.93 0.75 -8.41
N ASP A 169 10.10 1.07 -8.94
CA ASP A 169 11.08 0.09 -9.41
C ASP A 169 12.49 0.40 -8.90
N ARG A 170 13.28 -0.67 -8.70
CA ARG A 170 14.70 -0.51 -8.37
C ARG A 170 15.49 -0.09 -9.61
N TYR A 171 16.51 0.74 -9.39
CA TYR A 171 17.50 1.06 -10.40
C TYR A 171 18.90 1.05 -9.78
N SER A 172 19.91 0.86 -10.62
CA SER A 172 21.32 0.99 -10.22
C SER A 172 21.88 2.32 -10.69
N PHE A 173 22.76 2.92 -9.90
CA PHE A 173 23.44 4.16 -10.24
C PHE A 173 24.87 4.15 -9.68
N VAL A 174 25.71 5.08 -10.13
CA VAL A 174 27.12 5.17 -9.70
C VAL A 174 27.35 6.51 -9.01
N VAL A 175 27.94 6.47 -7.81
CA VAL A 175 28.41 7.67 -7.09
C VAL A 175 29.86 7.44 -6.70
N ASN A 176 30.74 8.38 -7.04
CA ASN A 176 32.18 8.30 -6.76
C ASN A 176 32.82 6.96 -7.22
N GLY A 177 32.41 6.45 -8.39
CA GLY A 177 32.90 5.19 -8.95
C GLY A 177 32.36 3.92 -8.28
N THR A 178 31.48 4.04 -7.28
CA THR A 178 30.87 2.91 -6.57
C THR A 178 29.42 2.73 -7.01
N SER A 179 29.03 1.49 -7.32
CA SER A 179 27.64 1.15 -7.67
C SER A 179 26.73 1.16 -6.45
N ALA A 180 25.52 1.65 -6.62
CA ALA A 180 24.49 1.81 -5.61
C ALA A 180 23.12 1.43 -6.17
N ILE A 181 22.20 1.08 -5.28
CA ILE A 181 20.80 0.77 -5.63
C ILE A 181 19.91 1.89 -5.11
N GLY A 182 19.03 2.39 -5.97
CA GLY A 182 17.96 3.32 -5.62
C GLY A 182 16.61 2.73 -5.99
N ARG A 183 15.54 3.41 -5.60
CA ARG A 183 14.18 3.06 -5.99
C ARG A 183 13.43 4.29 -6.47
N THR A 184 12.81 4.20 -7.63
CA THR A 184 11.83 5.20 -8.05
C THR A 184 10.60 5.10 -7.19
N VAL A 185 9.97 6.24 -6.95
CA VAL A 185 8.68 6.36 -6.28
C VAL A 185 7.70 6.88 -7.31
N THR A 186 6.71 6.07 -7.65
CA THR A 186 5.54 6.48 -8.44
C THR A 186 4.41 6.92 -7.53
N ASN A 187 4.34 6.36 -6.31
CA ASN A 187 3.55 6.89 -5.20
C ASN A 187 4.07 6.37 -3.85
N GLY A 188 3.86 7.12 -2.78
CA GLY A 188 4.19 6.78 -1.41
C GLY A 188 2.92 6.73 -0.57
N PHE A 189 2.83 5.81 0.39
CA PHE A 189 1.64 5.62 1.22
C PHE A 189 2.01 5.64 2.70
N TYR A 190 1.39 6.54 3.47
CA TYR A 190 1.55 6.66 4.91
C TYR A 190 0.48 5.84 5.64
N ARG A 191 0.82 5.35 6.83
CA ARG A 191 -0.11 4.56 7.64
C ARG A 191 -1.07 5.48 8.38
N LEU A 192 -2.36 5.17 8.35
CA LEU A 192 -3.31 5.76 9.28
C LEU A 192 -3.18 5.11 10.66
N THR A 193 -3.06 5.94 11.68
CA THR A 193 -2.97 5.54 13.08
C THR A 193 -3.78 6.50 13.94
N ASN A 194 -4.52 5.98 14.93
CA ASN A 194 -5.33 6.79 15.84
C ASN A 194 -4.52 7.44 16.96
#